data_AF-W3WKF4-F1
#
_entry.id   AF-W3WKF4-F1
#
_cell.length_a   1.000
_cell.length_b   1.000
_cell.length_c   1.000
_cell.angle_alpha   90.00
_cell.angle_beta   90.00
_cell.angle_gamma   90.00
#
_symmetry.space_group_name_H-M   'P 1'
#
loop_
_entity.id
_entity.type
_entity.pdbx_description
1 polymer ?
#
loop_
_entity_poly.entity_id
_entity_poly.type
_entity_poly.pdbx_seq_one_letter_code
_entity_poly.pdbx_strand_id
1 'polypeptide(L)'
;MSVDVLSLACNIMAVIDSGQKFYQTFRDIYENGKPDASAESKASELLHLTDRLAASEKKALQSNAVPEDGQLSQVAKQCAEVATKLHDEIEKLAPSESSSRVGKFFRSLKAAAKRNWRHSRIEQLNESLEDCQDIMQTTILVEMYMSGEAERVTQLGHFARLETMVQNFALAVSKHELQMSQLLDSRSLHQETQAVVHDEVTALREAQLLDADLARLKASLKFPGLNQRFNGVAKGHEKSFQWLMGNAMETVTHNTEHDEAKDGSAQEPRYIRESRNETFNDFRQWLISEPSSKLYWISGKPGAGKSTLMKSLFEQMQDIKQGSDENATEESRLVIHHFFWLGASNRRSRQNDMEGMYMSLLRQLLDYEVQDGVSLATMLLQSAPHLRQMDSDADWSFEDLKGTTLMALNTLGNRYSIYILLDALDEHLPIPQHDQLLAAIGELEKITNVRLVVTSRRERIFEQHLAYSRQLRLHTLTAPDIHHFALDSLREHVHRAFQESQDDSAIKFLNQTVETIV
;
A
#
# COMPACT_ATOMS: atom_id res chain seq x y z
N MET A 1 -24.87 -4.71 10.51
CA MET A 1 -23.84 -5.44 11.28
C MET A 1 -22.57 -4.60 11.45
N SER A 2 -21.96 -4.58 12.63
CA SER A 2 -20.73 -3.79 12.89
C SER A 2 -19.47 -4.55 12.47
N VAL A 3 -18.38 -3.81 12.17
CA VAL A 3 -17.07 -4.39 11.81
C VAL A 3 -16.51 -5.24 12.95
N ASP A 4 -16.80 -4.88 14.20
CA ASP A 4 -16.32 -5.62 15.37
C ASP A 4 -17.05 -6.97 15.55
N VAL A 5 -18.35 -7.08 15.22
CA VAL A 5 -19.09 -8.35 15.19
C VAL A 5 -18.49 -9.31 14.16
N LEU A 6 -18.24 -8.82 12.94
CA LEU A 6 -17.63 -9.61 11.87
C LEU A 6 -16.19 -10.02 12.22
N SER A 7 -15.41 -9.11 12.81
CA SER A 7 -14.06 -9.43 13.26
C SER A 7 -14.05 -10.52 14.34
N LEU A 8 -15.02 -10.51 15.27
CA LEU A 8 -15.16 -11.54 16.29
C LEU A 8 -15.51 -12.89 15.64
N ALA A 9 -16.48 -12.91 14.73
CA ALA A 9 -16.86 -14.11 13.96
C ALA A 9 -15.69 -14.73 13.18
N CYS A 10 -14.89 -13.91 12.49
CA CYS A 10 -13.69 -14.39 11.76
C CYS A 10 -12.67 -15.05 12.70
N ASN A 11 -12.46 -14.50 13.90
CA ASN A 11 -11.53 -15.08 14.86
C ASN A 11 -12.09 -16.38 15.49
N ILE A 12 -13.41 -16.48 15.72
CA ILE A 12 -14.07 -17.73 16.14
C ILE A 12 -13.82 -18.82 15.09
N MET A 13 -14.09 -18.53 13.81
CA MET A 13 -13.84 -19.47 12.71
C MET A 13 -12.37 -19.85 12.57
N ALA A 14 -11.44 -18.91 12.79
CA ALA A 14 -10.01 -19.21 12.74
C ALA A 14 -9.60 -20.22 13.82
N VAL A 15 -10.12 -20.08 15.04
CA VAL A 15 -9.91 -21.02 16.14
C VAL A 15 -10.53 -22.39 15.82
N ILE A 16 -11.75 -22.43 15.29
CA ILE A 16 -12.43 -23.69 14.91
C ILE A 16 -11.65 -24.43 13.82
N ASP A 17 -11.30 -23.75 12.72
CA ASP A 17 -10.56 -24.34 11.60
C ASP A 17 -9.16 -24.83 12.02
N SER A 18 -8.45 -24.05 12.84
CA SER A 18 -7.17 -24.48 13.41
C SER A 18 -7.35 -25.67 14.35
N GLY A 19 -8.38 -25.66 15.20
CA GLY A 19 -8.73 -26.75 16.11
C GLY A 19 -9.06 -28.06 15.39
N GLN A 20 -9.84 -28.00 14.30
CA GLN A 20 -10.16 -29.16 13.46
C GLN A 20 -8.92 -29.71 12.73
N LYS A 21 -8.09 -28.84 12.14
CA LYS A 21 -6.80 -29.25 11.53
C LYS A 21 -5.86 -29.88 12.54
N PHE A 22 -5.85 -29.35 13.76
CA PHE A 22 -5.07 -29.87 14.87
C PHE A 22 -5.59 -31.23 15.34
N TYR A 23 -6.90 -31.39 15.51
CA TYR A 23 -7.57 -32.67 15.78
C TYR A 23 -7.23 -33.72 14.71
N GLN A 24 -7.29 -33.37 13.42
CA GLN A 24 -6.97 -34.30 12.32
C GLN A 24 -5.51 -34.74 12.36
N THR A 25 -4.59 -33.81 12.63
CA THR A 25 -3.16 -34.12 12.80
C THR A 25 -2.94 -35.06 13.98
N PHE A 26 -3.59 -34.79 15.09
CA PHE A 26 -3.52 -35.61 16.30
C PHE A 26 -4.08 -37.02 16.06
N ARG A 27 -5.22 -37.12 15.39
CA ARG A 27 -5.82 -38.37 14.92
C ARG A 27 -4.85 -39.17 14.05
N ASP A 28 -4.17 -38.53 13.11
CA ASP A 28 -3.20 -39.20 12.24
C ASP A 28 -1.97 -39.72 13.01
N ILE A 29 -1.45 -38.96 13.97
CA ILE A 29 -0.36 -39.42 14.86
C ILE A 29 -0.81 -40.66 15.62
N TYR A 30 -2.06 -40.66 16.09
CA TYR A 30 -2.60 -41.70 16.94
C TYR A 30 -2.99 -42.98 16.19
N GLU A 31 -3.75 -42.87 15.10
CA GLU A 31 -4.23 -43.98 14.29
C GLU A 31 -3.12 -44.56 13.41
N ASN A 32 -2.32 -43.70 12.79
CA ASN A 32 -1.33 -44.09 11.79
C ASN A 32 0.09 -44.22 12.39
N GLY A 33 0.37 -43.62 13.55
CA GLY A 33 1.66 -43.72 14.23
C GLY A 33 2.79 -42.96 13.52
N LYS A 34 2.44 -41.95 12.71
CA LYS A 34 3.41 -41.05 12.08
C LYS A 34 3.68 -39.89 13.04
N PRO A 35 4.90 -39.71 13.57
CA PRO A 35 5.23 -38.49 14.28
C PRO A 35 5.20 -37.32 13.29
N ASP A 36 4.34 -36.34 13.54
CA ASP A 36 4.30 -35.09 12.78
C ASP A 36 5.12 -34.04 13.54
N ALA A 37 6.28 -33.67 12.99
CA ALA A 37 7.13 -32.62 13.54
C ALA A 37 6.44 -31.23 13.55
N SER A 38 5.32 -31.07 12.85
CA SER A 38 4.51 -29.85 12.84
C SER A 38 3.46 -29.76 13.95
N ALA A 39 3.29 -30.81 14.78
CA ALA A 39 2.27 -30.82 15.84
C ALA A 39 2.50 -29.73 16.90
N GLU A 40 3.74 -29.52 17.35
CA GLU A 40 4.08 -28.46 18.32
C GLU A 40 3.82 -27.05 17.74
N SER A 41 4.12 -26.86 16.45
CA SER A 41 3.85 -25.61 15.74
C SER A 41 2.35 -25.31 15.65
N LYS A 42 1.55 -26.30 15.25
CA LYS A 42 0.08 -26.18 15.18
C LYS A 42 -0.57 -25.98 16.55
N ALA A 43 -0.02 -26.59 17.59
CA ALA A 43 -0.49 -26.39 18.98
C ALA A 43 -0.24 -24.95 19.45
N SER A 44 0.92 -24.38 19.10
CA SER A 44 1.27 -22.99 19.38
C SER A 44 0.43 -22.01 18.58
N GLU A 45 0.13 -22.33 17.31
CA GLU A 45 -0.76 -21.55 16.45
C GLU A 45 -2.19 -21.47 17.03
N LEU A 46 -2.73 -22.60 17.53
CA LEU A 46 -4.06 -22.66 18.14
C LEU A 46 -4.17 -21.77 19.40
N LEU A 47 -3.14 -21.74 20.25
CA LEU A 47 -3.10 -20.83 21.41
C LEU A 47 -3.06 -19.36 20.98
N HIS A 48 -2.21 -19.02 20.01
CA HIS A 48 -2.11 -17.64 19.52
C HIS A 48 -3.44 -17.16 18.92
N LEU A 49 -4.18 -18.03 18.21
CA LEU A 49 -5.52 -17.71 17.71
C LEU A 49 -6.54 -17.55 18.84
N THR A 50 -6.38 -18.30 19.94
CA THR A 50 -7.23 -18.18 21.15
C THR A 50 -7.01 -16.83 21.84
N ASP A 51 -5.77 -16.37 21.96
CA ASP A 51 -5.45 -15.03 22.49
C ASP A 51 -6.04 -13.91 21.62
N ARG A 52 -5.95 -14.07 20.30
CA ARG A 52 -6.57 -13.14 19.34
C ARG A 52 -8.09 -13.10 19.47
N LEU A 53 -8.73 -14.27 19.66
CA LEU A 53 -10.16 -14.38 19.88
C LEU A 53 -10.58 -13.59 21.13
N ALA A 54 -9.90 -13.80 22.26
CA ALA A 54 -10.16 -13.08 23.51
C ALA A 54 -9.98 -11.56 23.36
N ALA A 55 -8.94 -11.12 22.64
CA ALA A 55 -8.73 -9.70 22.35
C ALA A 55 -9.86 -9.10 21.50
N SER A 56 -10.34 -9.84 20.50
CA SER A 56 -11.45 -9.39 19.64
C SER A 56 -12.80 -9.37 20.35
N GLU A 57 -13.05 -10.34 21.24
CA GLU A 57 -14.24 -10.35 22.08
C GLU A 57 -14.26 -9.11 22.98
N LYS A 58 -13.16 -8.84 23.69
CA LYS A 58 -13.02 -7.65 24.54
C LYS A 58 -13.29 -6.37 23.77
N LYS A 59 -12.77 -6.26 22.54
CA LYS A 59 -12.99 -5.10 21.68
C LYS A 59 -14.46 -4.96 21.28
N ALA A 60 -15.12 -6.05 20.90
CA ALA A 60 -16.55 -6.05 20.53
C ALA A 60 -17.47 -5.68 21.71
N LEU A 61 -17.11 -6.09 22.94
CA LEU A 61 -17.81 -5.67 24.15
C LEU A 61 -17.62 -4.18 24.44
N GLN A 62 -16.39 -3.68 24.31
CA GLN A 62 -16.07 -2.26 24.53
C GLN A 62 -16.75 -1.31 23.55
N SER A 63 -16.96 -1.74 22.30
CA SER A 63 -17.67 -0.95 21.30
C SER A 63 -19.20 -1.10 21.37
N ASN A 64 -19.73 -1.85 22.35
CA ASN A 64 -21.15 -2.25 22.43
C ASN A 64 -21.65 -2.92 21.14
N ALA A 65 -20.74 -3.55 20.39
CA ALA A 65 -21.07 -4.26 19.16
C ALA A 65 -21.77 -5.58 19.44
N VAL A 66 -21.44 -6.25 20.55
CA VAL A 66 -22.07 -7.48 21.03
C VAL A 66 -22.38 -7.32 22.53
N PRO A 67 -23.53 -7.79 23.04
CA PRO A 67 -23.80 -7.85 24.47
C PRO A 67 -22.86 -8.81 25.20
N GLU A 68 -22.51 -8.53 26.45
CA GLU A 68 -21.65 -9.41 27.27
C GLU A 68 -22.24 -10.81 27.51
N ASP A 69 -23.57 -10.88 27.59
CA ASP A 69 -24.35 -12.13 27.65
C ASP A 69 -24.89 -12.56 26.28
N GLY A 70 -24.36 -11.99 25.19
CA GLY A 70 -24.77 -12.31 23.83
C GLY A 70 -24.28 -13.69 23.39
N GLN A 71 -25.06 -14.37 22.54
CA GLN A 71 -24.71 -15.71 22.01
C GLN A 71 -23.32 -15.73 21.36
N LEU A 72 -22.92 -14.68 20.63
CA LEU A 72 -21.61 -14.62 19.98
C LEU A 72 -20.45 -14.53 20.98
N SER A 73 -20.60 -13.80 22.09
CA SER A 73 -19.61 -13.75 23.19
C SER A 73 -19.53 -15.11 23.91
N GLN A 74 -20.68 -15.75 24.13
CA GLN A 74 -20.70 -17.09 24.73
C GLN A 74 -19.99 -18.13 23.85
N VAL A 75 -20.22 -18.10 22.54
CA VAL A 75 -19.52 -18.98 21.59
C VAL A 75 -18.03 -18.66 21.56
N ALA A 76 -17.62 -17.39 21.58
CA ALA A 76 -16.21 -17.01 21.66
C ALA A 76 -15.52 -17.61 22.90
N LYS A 77 -16.14 -17.48 24.08
CA LYS A 77 -15.65 -18.06 25.34
C LYS A 77 -15.58 -19.59 25.26
N GLN A 78 -16.61 -20.24 24.71
CA GLN A 78 -16.63 -21.69 24.54
C GLN A 78 -15.53 -22.17 23.58
N CYS A 79 -15.36 -21.54 22.43
CA CYS A 79 -14.27 -21.86 21.49
C CYS A 79 -12.90 -21.70 22.13
N ALA A 80 -12.67 -20.61 22.88
CA ALA A 80 -11.42 -20.40 23.59
C ALA A 80 -11.16 -21.51 24.61
N GLU A 81 -12.15 -21.85 25.44
CA GLU A 81 -12.02 -22.95 26.40
C GLU A 81 -11.74 -24.30 25.75
N VAL A 82 -12.46 -24.62 24.67
CA VAL A 82 -12.30 -25.89 23.96
C VAL A 82 -10.91 -25.96 23.31
N ALA A 83 -10.44 -24.87 22.71
CA ALA A 83 -9.10 -24.78 22.12
C ALA A 83 -7.99 -24.94 23.16
N THR A 84 -8.10 -24.30 24.34
CA THR A 84 -7.14 -24.49 25.44
C THR A 84 -7.15 -25.93 25.97
N LYS A 85 -8.33 -26.53 26.16
CA LYS A 85 -8.45 -27.93 26.59
C LYS A 85 -7.85 -28.90 25.55
N LEU A 86 -8.01 -28.61 24.26
CA LEU A 86 -7.43 -29.40 23.18
C LEU A 86 -5.89 -29.30 23.17
N HIS A 87 -5.35 -28.11 23.44
CA HIS A 87 -3.91 -27.90 23.62
C HIS A 87 -3.38 -28.69 24.84
N ASP A 88 -3.98 -28.52 26.02
CA ASP A 88 -3.55 -29.13 27.28
C ASP A 88 -3.55 -30.67 27.24
N GLU A 89 -4.55 -31.28 26.60
CA GLU A 89 -4.62 -32.75 26.49
C GLU A 89 -3.49 -33.32 25.63
N ILE A 90 -2.91 -32.51 24.75
CA ILE A 90 -1.90 -32.95 23.78
C ILE A 90 -0.48 -32.65 24.29
N GLU A 91 -0.26 -31.57 25.06
CA GLU A 91 0.99 -31.35 25.79
C GLU A 91 1.29 -32.49 26.77
N LYS A 92 0.26 -33.02 27.44
CA LYS A 92 0.37 -34.23 28.29
C LYS A 92 0.89 -35.47 27.55
N LEU A 93 0.77 -35.50 26.22
CA LEU A 93 1.15 -36.63 25.37
C LEU A 93 2.50 -36.42 24.66
N ALA A 94 3.03 -35.19 24.67
CA ALA A 94 4.32 -34.83 24.07
C ALA A 94 5.19 -34.04 25.08
N PRO A 95 5.77 -34.69 26.11
CA PRO A 95 6.70 -34.00 27.00
C PRO A 95 7.96 -33.60 26.24
N SER A 96 8.38 -32.35 26.41
CA SER A 96 9.67 -31.87 25.90
C SER A 96 10.81 -32.72 26.49
N GLU A 97 11.73 -33.13 25.61
CA GLU A 97 13.02 -33.80 25.85
C GLU A 97 13.10 -35.35 25.72
N SER A 98 14.07 -35.74 24.87
CA SER A 98 14.62 -37.08 24.60
C SER A 98 13.95 -37.92 23.49
N SER A 99 14.54 -37.80 22.30
CA SER A 99 14.22 -38.47 21.01
C SER A 99 14.31 -40.00 20.98
N SER A 100 14.44 -40.70 22.11
CA SER A 100 14.48 -42.17 22.16
C SER A 100 13.35 -42.82 22.98
N ARG A 101 12.61 -42.06 23.79
CA ARG A 101 11.50 -42.55 24.62
C ARG A 101 10.13 -42.32 23.99
N VAL A 102 9.98 -41.22 23.25
CA VAL A 102 8.75 -40.82 22.54
C VAL A 102 8.27 -41.94 21.60
N GLY A 103 9.16 -42.48 20.75
CA GLY A 103 8.82 -43.58 19.84
C GLY A 103 8.52 -44.94 20.49
N LYS A 104 8.88 -45.14 21.77
CA LYS A 104 8.53 -46.34 22.56
C LYS A 104 7.21 -46.15 23.31
N PHE A 105 6.94 -44.93 23.79
CA PHE A 105 5.70 -44.55 24.47
C PHE A 105 4.49 -44.54 23.52
N PHE A 106 4.66 -43.97 22.31
CA PHE A 106 3.64 -44.04 21.25
C PHE A 106 3.34 -45.49 20.82
N ARG A 107 4.34 -46.38 20.83
CA ARG A 107 4.16 -47.81 20.54
C ARG A 107 3.41 -48.56 21.66
N SER A 108 3.62 -48.22 22.93
CA SER A 108 2.88 -48.81 24.06
C SER A 108 1.44 -48.31 24.18
N LEU A 109 1.16 -47.07 23.75
CA LEU A 109 -0.21 -46.52 23.71
C LEU A 109 -1.03 -47.01 22.51
N LYS A 110 -0.39 -47.31 21.36
CA LYS A 110 -1.06 -47.80 20.15
C LYS A 110 -1.89 -49.07 20.35
N ALA A 111 -1.50 -49.93 21.31
CA ALA A 111 -2.15 -51.21 21.58
C ALA A 111 -3.33 -51.13 22.58
N ALA A 112 -3.26 -50.23 23.57
CA ALA A 112 -4.30 -50.10 24.60
C ALA A 112 -5.39 -49.08 24.23
N ALA A 113 -5.11 -48.18 23.30
CA ALA A 113 -5.83 -46.91 23.22
C ALA A 113 -6.66 -46.74 21.92
N LYS A 114 -6.52 -47.64 20.93
CA LYS A 114 -7.34 -47.67 19.70
C LYS A 114 -8.85 -47.92 19.96
N ARG A 115 -9.19 -48.55 21.10
CA ARG A 115 -10.57 -48.88 21.50
C ARG A 115 -11.20 -47.83 22.45
N ASN A 116 -10.38 -47.08 23.19
CA ASN A 116 -10.84 -46.00 24.09
C ASN A 116 -10.81 -44.61 23.45
N TRP A 117 -10.10 -44.42 22.33
CA TRP A 117 -10.00 -43.13 21.63
C TRP A 117 -11.30 -42.68 20.96
N ARG A 118 -12.07 -43.64 20.41
CA ARG A 118 -13.44 -43.39 19.89
C ARG A 118 -14.44 -42.92 20.98
N HIS A 119 -14.06 -42.96 22.25
CA HIS A 119 -14.81 -42.39 23.39
C HIS A 119 -14.00 -41.32 24.13
N SER A 120 -12.97 -40.76 23.50
CA SER A 120 -12.04 -39.85 24.17
C SER A 120 -12.59 -38.44 24.30
N ARG A 121 -12.11 -37.78 25.36
CA ARG A 121 -12.23 -36.34 25.61
C ARG A 121 -11.97 -35.48 24.38
N ILE A 122 -11.10 -35.91 23.47
CA ILE A 122 -10.69 -35.17 22.26
C ILE A 122 -11.78 -35.20 21.18
N GLU A 123 -12.50 -36.31 21.03
CA GLU A 123 -13.66 -36.37 20.12
C GLU A 123 -14.77 -35.42 20.60
N GLN A 124 -15.04 -35.42 21.90
CA GLN A 124 -16.02 -34.52 22.52
C GLN A 124 -15.63 -33.04 22.36
N LEU A 125 -14.33 -32.73 22.42
CA LEU A 125 -13.85 -31.37 22.16
C LEU A 125 -14.01 -30.98 20.68
N ASN A 126 -13.80 -31.90 19.73
CA ASN A 126 -14.06 -31.64 18.32
C ASN A 126 -15.57 -31.45 18.05
N GLU A 127 -16.43 -32.31 18.59
CA GLU A 127 -17.89 -32.12 18.54
C GLU A 127 -18.30 -30.76 19.13
N SER A 128 -17.68 -30.35 20.23
CA SER A 128 -17.93 -29.02 20.82
C SER A 128 -17.49 -27.87 19.89
N LEU A 129 -16.41 -28.03 19.10
CA LEU A 129 -16.01 -27.03 18.10
C LEU A 129 -17.00 -26.96 16.94
N GLU A 130 -17.55 -28.10 16.50
CA GLU A 130 -18.60 -28.17 15.48
C GLU A 130 -19.91 -27.52 15.99
N ASP A 131 -20.32 -27.80 17.22
CA ASP A 131 -21.48 -27.14 17.86
C ASP A 131 -21.28 -25.63 17.94
N CYS A 132 -20.09 -25.17 18.32
CA CYS A 132 -19.76 -23.74 18.33
C CYS A 132 -19.85 -23.12 16.93
N GLN A 133 -19.42 -23.85 15.89
CA GLN A 133 -19.52 -23.41 14.51
C GLN A 133 -20.99 -23.19 14.11
N ASP A 134 -21.85 -24.16 14.39
CA ASP A 134 -23.28 -24.10 14.07
C ASP A 134 -23.98 -22.95 14.81
N ILE A 135 -23.69 -22.77 16.10
CA ILE A 135 -24.28 -21.69 16.91
C ILE A 135 -23.79 -20.32 16.43
N MET A 136 -22.48 -20.15 16.15
CA MET A 136 -21.94 -18.89 15.64
C MET A 136 -22.59 -18.52 14.31
N GLN A 137 -22.66 -19.46 13.37
CA GLN A 137 -23.25 -19.22 12.05
C GLN A 137 -24.73 -18.83 12.17
N THR A 138 -25.48 -19.53 13.02
CA THR A 138 -26.90 -19.21 13.30
C THR A 138 -27.05 -17.82 13.94
N THR A 139 -26.16 -17.47 14.88
CA THR A 139 -26.20 -16.17 15.57
C THR A 139 -25.94 -15.02 14.61
N ILE A 140 -24.94 -15.15 13.73
CA ILE A 140 -24.63 -14.16 12.69
C ILE A 140 -25.85 -13.94 11.79
N LEU A 141 -26.53 -15.01 11.36
CA LEU A 141 -27.73 -14.90 10.52
C LEU A 141 -28.87 -14.14 11.21
N VAL A 142 -29.10 -14.43 12.49
CA VAL A 142 -30.12 -13.75 13.29
C VAL A 142 -29.75 -12.28 13.48
N GLU A 143 -28.49 -11.97 13.80
CA GLU A 143 -28.02 -10.58 13.91
C GLU A 143 -28.13 -9.83 12.58
N MET A 144 -27.86 -10.48 11.44
CA MET A 144 -28.04 -9.87 10.12
C MET A 144 -29.51 -9.57 9.81
N TYR A 145 -30.40 -10.52 10.10
CA TYR A 145 -31.84 -10.35 9.93
C TYR A 145 -32.39 -9.23 10.82
N MET A 146 -31.97 -9.20 12.09
CA MET A 146 -32.46 -8.21 13.06
C MET A 146 -31.83 -6.83 12.85
N SER A 147 -30.64 -6.74 12.26
CA SER A 147 -29.92 -5.47 12.14
C SER A 147 -30.38 -4.56 11.00
N GLY A 148 -31.28 -4.99 10.11
CA GLY A 148 -32.13 -4.11 9.27
C GLY A 148 -31.46 -3.05 8.38
N GLU A 149 -30.13 -2.96 8.36
CA GLU A 149 -29.37 -1.95 7.63
C GLU A 149 -28.74 -2.57 6.38
N ALA A 150 -29.58 -2.74 5.36
CA ALA A 150 -29.13 -3.06 4.00
C ALA A 150 -28.19 -1.97 3.43
N GLU A 151 -28.26 -0.73 3.94
CA GLU A 151 -27.57 0.45 3.39
C GLU A 151 -26.07 0.54 3.76
N ARG A 152 -25.61 -0.17 4.80
CA ARG A 152 -24.17 -0.27 5.14
C ARG A 152 -23.48 -1.50 4.55
N VAL A 153 -24.24 -2.56 4.26
CA VAL A 153 -23.74 -3.77 3.58
C VAL A 153 -23.39 -3.45 2.13
N THR A 154 -24.09 -2.51 1.50
CA THR A 154 -23.80 -1.99 0.15
C THR A 154 -22.44 -1.29 0.00
N GLN A 155 -21.78 -0.83 1.07
CA GLN A 155 -20.44 -0.23 0.97
C GLN A 155 -19.30 -1.26 0.93
N LEU A 156 -19.56 -2.48 1.40
CA LEU A 156 -18.62 -3.59 1.28
C LEU A 156 -19.16 -4.50 0.18
N GLY A 157 -18.72 -4.27 -1.07
CA GLY A 157 -19.10 -5.06 -2.25
C GLY A 157 -18.83 -6.58 -2.17
N HIS A 158 -18.42 -7.08 -1.01
CA HIS A 158 -18.18 -8.47 -0.68
C HIS A 158 -19.44 -9.28 -0.37
N PHE A 159 -20.55 -8.66 0.08
CA PHE A 159 -21.71 -9.38 0.63
C PHE A 159 -22.91 -9.53 -0.31
N ALA A 160 -22.77 -9.28 -1.62
CA ALA A 160 -23.89 -9.28 -2.55
C ALA A 160 -24.67 -10.63 -2.59
N ARG A 161 -23.97 -11.76 -2.36
CA ARG A 161 -24.60 -13.09 -2.27
C ARG A 161 -25.39 -13.29 -0.99
N LEU A 162 -24.80 -12.88 0.14
CA LEU A 162 -25.44 -12.93 1.45
C LEU A 162 -26.67 -12.02 1.51
N GLU A 163 -26.60 -10.84 0.89
CA GLU A 163 -27.73 -9.93 0.74
C GLU A 163 -28.90 -10.58 -0.02
N THR A 164 -28.61 -11.22 -1.16
CA THR A 164 -29.62 -11.94 -1.97
C THR A 164 -30.27 -13.08 -1.16
N MET A 165 -29.50 -13.80 -0.36
CA MET A 165 -30.01 -14.89 0.47
C MET A 165 -30.85 -14.39 1.65
N VAL A 166 -30.42 -13.34 2.35
CA VAL A 166 -31.20 -12.71 3.42
C VAL A 166 -32.51 -12.13 2.88
N GLN A 167 -32.49 -11.52 1.69
CA GLN A 167 -33.70 -11.06 1.00
C GLN A 167 -34.64 -12.22 0.65
N ASN A 168 -34.11 -13.34 0.14
CA ASN A 168 -34.91 -14.54 -0.16
C ASN A 168 -35.50 -15.16 1.11
N PHE A 169 -34.75 -15.20 2.21
CA PHE A 169 -35.21 -15.66 3.51
C PHE A 169 -36.32 -14.76 4.07
N ALA A 170 -36.15 -13.43 4.01
CA ALA A 170 -37.16 -12.46 4.42
C ALA A 170 -38.45 -12.57 3.59
N LEU A 171 -38.34 -12.83 2.28
CA LEU A 171 -39.49 -13.10 1.40
C LEU A 171 -40.20 -14.42 1.76
N ALA A 172 -39.46 -15.46 2.18
CA ALA A 172 -40.03 -16.72 2.63
C ALA A 172 -40.76 -16.60 3.98
N VAL A 173 -40.25 -15.76 4.89
CA VAL A 173 -40.87 -15.50 6.20
C VAL A 173 -42.09 -14.58 6.09
N SER A 174 -42.04 -13.58 5.20
CA SER A 174 -43.15 -12.62 5.02
C SER A 174 -44.34 -13.20 4.25
N LYS A 175 -44.15 -14.24 3.43
CA LYS A 175 -45.23 -15.09 2.93
C LYS A 175 -45.73 -16.00 4.06
N HIS A 176 -46.53 -15.42 4.94
CA HIS A 176 -47.26 -16.06 6.04
C HIS A 176 -47.77 -17.48 5.74
N GLU A 177 -46.99 -18.53 6.04
CA GLU A 177 -47.52 -19.91 6.25
C GLU A 177 -46.50 -20.95 6.75
N LEU A 178 -45.52 -20.62 7.59
CA LEU A 178 -44.64 -21.65 8.17
C LEU A 178 -44.80 -21.76 9.68
N GLN A 179 -45.46 -22.83 10.11
CA GLN A 179 -45.39 -23.32 11.47
C GLN A 179 -43.93 -23.66 11.80
N MET A 180 -43.44 -23.23 12.96
CA MET A 180 -42.07 -23.42 13.46
C MET A 180 -41.53 -24.87 13.36
N SER A 181 -42.42 -25.85 13.25
CA SER A 181 -42.11 -27.27 13.05
C SER A 181 -41.73 -27.66 11.62
N GLN A 182 -42.15 -26.91 10.60
CA GLN A 182 -41.76 -27.14 9.19
C GLN A 182 -40.39 -26.52 8.86
N LEU A 183 -39.91 -25.59 9.70
CA LEU A 183 -38.50 -25.18 9.75
C LEU A 183 -37.56 -26.30 10.24
N LEU A 184 -38.02 -27.52 10.49
CA LEU A 184 -37.15 -28.66 10.81
C LEU A 184 -36.94 -29.61 9.61
N ASP A 185 -37.75 -29.47 8.54
CA ASP A 185 -37.38 -29.93 7.20
C ASP A 185 -36.41 -28.95 6.51
N SER A 186 -36.02 -27.87 7.22
CA SER A 186 -35.07 -26.83 6.81
C SER A 186 -33.64 -27.31 6.65
N ARG A 187 -33.33 -28.61 6.73
CA ARG A 187 -31.94 -29.09 6.66
C ARG A 187 -31.22 -28.59 5.41
N SER A 188 -31.90 -28.48 4.26
CA SER A 188 -31.29 -27.90 3.06
C SER A 188 -31.10 -26.38 3.17
N LEU A 189 -32.07 -25.65 3.71
CA LEU A 189 -31.98 -24.20 3.89
C LEU A 189 -30.90 -23.86 4.93
N HIS A 190 -30.84 -24.61 6.03
CA HIS A 190 -29.82 -24.50 7.06
C HIS A 190 -28.45 -24.82 6.49
N GLN A 191 -28.30 -25.90 5.70
CA GLN A 191 -27.04 -26.23 5.01
C GLN A 191 -26.61 -25.18 3.99
N GLU A 192 -27.55 -24.65 3.19
CA GLU A 192 -27.27 -23.62 2.19
C GLU A 192 -26.90 -22.29 2.85
N THR A 193 -27.57 -21.95 3.96
CA THR A 193 -27.27 -20.76 4.76
C THR A 193 -25.94 -20.91 5.51
N GLN A 194 -25.66 -22.09 6.08
CA GLN A 194 -24.37 -22.43 6.69
C GLN A 194 -23.23 -22.34 5.67
N ALA A 195 -23.44 -22.83 4.43
CA ALA A 195 -22.45 -22.76 3.36
C ALA A 195 -22.15 -21.30 2.97
N VAL A 196 -23.18 -20.46 2.79
CA VAL A 196 -22.97 -19.05 2.43
C VAL A 196 -22.32 -18.26 3.55
N VAL A 197 -22.73 -18.47 4.81
CA VAL A 197 -22.06 -17.82 5.95
C VAL A 197 -20.61 -18.31 6.08
N HIS A 198 -20.36 -19.60 5.86
CA HIS A 198 -19.00 -20.14 5.86
C HIS A 198 -18.13 -19.51 4.76
N ASP A 199 -18.64 -19.42 3.53
CA ASP A 199 -17.95 -18.81 2.40
C ASP A 199 -17.64 -17.33 2.65
N GLU A 200 -18.62 -16.57 3.16
CA GLU A 200 -18.47 -15.14 3.44
C GLU A 200 -17.51 -14.87 4.61
N VAL A 201 -17.60 -15.64 5.70
CA VAL A 201 -16.66 -15.52 6.82
C VAL A 201 -15.24 -15.93 6.40
N THR A 202 -15.13 -16.91 5.49
CA THR A 202 -13.84 -17.32 4.91
C THR A 202 -13.26 -16.22 4.02
N ALA A 203 -14.08 -15.62 3.13
CA ALA A 203 -13.66 -14.52 2.28
C ALA A 203 -13.21 -13.30 3.10
N LEU A 204 -13.91 -12.97 4.19
CA LEU A 204 -13.51 -11.91 5.12
C LEU A 204 -12.17 -12.23 5.81
N ARG A 205 -11.97 -13.48 6.23
CA ARG A 205 -10.70 -13.92 6.82
C ARG A 205 -9.55 -13.80 5.83
N GLU A 206 -9.77 -14.20 4.58
CA GLU A 206 -8.77 -14.07 3.51
C GLU A 206 -8.44 -12.61 3.22
N ALA A 207 -9.43 -11.72 3.18
CA ALA A 207 -9.23 -10.28 3.03
C ALA A 207 -8.42 -9.68 4.20
N GLN A 208 -8.74 -10.06 5.44
CA GLN A 208 -7.97 -9.61 6.62
C GLN A 208 -6.52 -10.10 6.61
N LEU A 209 -6.29 -11.34 6.17
CA LEU A 209 -4.93 -11.87 6.03
C LEU A 209 -4.16 -11.14 4.93
N LEU A 210 -4.82 -10.84 3.81
CA LEU A 210 -4.23 -10.06 2.73
C LEU A 210 -3.87 -8.64 3.18
N ASP A 211 -4.74 -7.97 3.93
CA ASP A 211 -4.45 -6.65 4.51
C ASP A 211 -3.25 -6.68 5.45
N ALA A 212 -3.16 -7.73 6.28
CA ALA A 212 -2.02 -7.93 7.16
C ALA A 212 -0.72 -8.22 6.38
N ASP A 213 -0.79 -9.05 5.34
CA ASP A 213 0.34 -9.35 4.44
C ASP A 213 0.80 -8.08 3.72
N LEU A 214 -0.14 -7.30 3.19
CA LEU A 214 0.13 -6.03 2.53
C LEU A 214 0.78 -5.04 3.49
N ALA A 215 0.27 -4.90 4.71
CA ALA A 215 0.85 -4.01 5.72
C ALA A 215 2.30 -4.39 6.06
N ARG A 216 2.61 -5.70 6.17
CA ARG A 216 3.98 -6.19 6.40
C ARG A 216 4.89 -5.94 5.21
N LEU A 217 4.45 -6.28 4.01
CA LEU A 217 5.19 -6.03 2.77
C LEU A 217 5.50 -4.53 2.60
N LYS A 218 4.52 -3.68 2.91
CA LYS A 218 4.68 -2.24 2.94
C LYS A 218 5.70 -1.80 3.99
N ALA A 219 5.71 -2.41 5.16
CA ALA A 219 6.66 -2.10 6.23
C ALA A 219 8.10 -2.47 5.85
N SER A 220 8.31 -3.61 5.20
CA SER A 220 9.65 -4.06 4.76
C SER A 220 10.30 -3.14 3.72
N LEU A 221 9.53 -2.30 3.04
CA LEU A 221 10.03 -1.32 2.07
C LEU A 221 10.38 0.04 2.69
N LYS A 222 10.22 0.20 4.01
CA LYS A 222 10.58 1.44 4.71
C LYS A 222 12.00 1.35 5.24
N PHE A 223 12.78 2.38 4.94
CA PHE A 223 14.12 2.58 5.51
C PHE A 223 14.26 3.97 6.13
N PRO A 224 15.22 4.18 7.05
CA PRO A 224 15.47 5.48 7.66
C PRO A 224 15.72 6.58 6.62
N GLY A 225 14.89 7.61 6.64
CA GLY A 225 15.04 8.77 5.77
C GLY A 225 14.40 8.64 4.38
N LEU A 226 13.59 7.61 4.10
CA LEU A 226 12.88 7.39 2.82
C LEU A 226 12.30 8.68 2.19
N ASN A 227 11.55 9.46 2.97
CA ASN A 227 10.92 10.71 2.50
C ASN A 227 11.67 11.98 2.92
N GLN A 228 12.79 11.87 3.64
CA GLN A 228 13.49 13.01 4.25
C GLN A 228 13.97 13.99 3.19
N ARG A 229 14.59 13.49 2.11
CA ARG A 229 15.09 14.35 1.04
C ARG A 229 13.96 15.09 0.35
N PHE A 230 12.94 14.38 -0.12
CA PHE A 230 11.80 14.98 -0.81
C PHE A 230 11.08 16.03 0.05
N ASN A 231 10.86 15.74 1.33
CA ASN A 231 10.24 16.68 2.27
C ASN A 231 11.14 17.89 2.55
N GLY A 232 12.46 17.69 2.60
CA GLY A 232 13.44 18.74 2.85
C GLY A 232 13.73 19.65 1.64
N VAL A 233 13.30 19.28 0.43
CA VAL A 233 13.36 20.18 -0.73
C VAL A 233 12.32 21.30 -0.55
N ALA A 234 12.79 22.55 -0.56
CA ALA A 234 11.92 23.72 -0.48
C ALA A 234 10.94 23.75 -1.65
N LYS A 235 9.71 24.21 -1.39
CA LYS A 235 8.74 24.47 -2.45
C LYS A 235 9.29 25.58 -3.37
N GLY A 236 9.14 25.40 -4.68
CA GLY A 236 9.51 26.43 -5.64
C GLY A 236 8.79 27.75 -5.34
N HIS A 237 9.46 28.87 -5.58
CA HIS A 237 8.83 30.18 -5.52
C HIS A 237 7.66 30.21 -6.51
N GLU A 238 6.57 30.90 -6.17
CA GLU A 238 5.30 30.87 -6.93
C GLU A 238 5.49 31.19 -8.43
N LYS A 239 6.44 32.09 -8.74
CA LYS A 239 6.79 32.52 -10.10
C LYS A 239 7.83 31.65 -10.81
N SER A 240 8.48 30.71 -10.11
CA SER A 240 9.52 29.86 -10.69
C SER A 240 8.92 28.72 -11.50
N PHE A 241 9.59 28.35 -12.60
CA PHE A 241 9.22 27.22 -13.47
C PHE A 241 7.85 27.31 -14.14
N GLN A 242 7.10 28.41 -13.97
CA GLN A 242 5.85 28.66 -14.69
C GLN A 242 6.04 28.60 -16.20
N TRP A 243 7.23 28.90 -16.72
CA TRP A 243 7.51 28.80 -18.16
C TRP A 243 7.60 27.35 -18.68
N LEU A 244 7.94 26.38 -17.83
CA LEU A 244 8.00 24.96 -18.22
C LEU A 244 6.65 24.27 -18.03
N MET A 245 5.85 24.79 -17.10
CA MET A 245 4.58 24.20 -16.69
C MET A 245 3.34 24.98 -17.16
N GLY A 246 3.54 26.22 -17.63
CA GLY A 246 2.52 27.25 -17.86
C GLY A 246 1.46 26.81 -18.85
N ASN A 247 0.23 26.69 -18.35
CA ASN A 247 -0.97 26.23 -19.05
C ASN A 247 -0.76 24.97 -19.90
N ALA A 248 0.23 24.13 -19.57
CA ALA A 248 0.44 22.85 -20.25
C ALA A 248 -0.73 21.87 -20.05
N MET A 249 -1.63 22.14 -19.10
CA MET A 249 -2.75 21.23 -18.80
C MET A 249 -4.11 21.93 -18.66
N GLU A 250 -4.21 23.25 -18.86
CA GLU A 250 -5.51 23.96 -18.94
C GLU A 250 -5.94 24.31 -20.39
N THR A 251 -5.06 24.21 -21.40
CA THR A 251 -5.41 24.50 -22.80
C THR A 251 -5.77 23.26 -23.62
N VAL A 252 -6.66 22.40 -23.08
CA VAL A 252 -7.47 21.50 -23.94
C VAL A 252 -8.76 22.20 -24.39
N THR A 253 -9.11 23.36 -23.81
CA THR A 253 -10.26 24.14 -24.24
C THR A 253 -9.86 25.59 -24.55
N HIS A 254 -10.26 26.03 -25.74
CA HIS A 254 -10.13 27.37 -26.31
C HIS A 254 -8.74 27.79 -26.84
N ASN A 255 -8.63 27.64 -28.16
CA ASN A 255 -7.94 28.61 -29.02
C ASN A 255 -8.41 30.01 -28.65
N THR A 256 -7.58 30.77 -27.93
CA THR A 256 -7.73 32.21 -27.87
C THR A 256 -6.39 32.86 -28.16
N GLU A 257 -6.44 33.67 -29.21
CA GLU A 257 -5.39 34.49 -29.77
C GLU A 257 -4.87 35.47 -28.70
N HIS A 258 -3.56 35.74 -28.78
CA HIS A 258 -2.91 36.99 -28.36
C HIS A 258 -3.56 37.79 -27.22
N ASP A 259 -3.18 37.48 -25.98
CA ASP A 259 -3.23 38.47 -24.89
C ASP A 259 -1.81 38.85 -24.48
N GLU A 260 -1.37 40.01 -24.98
CA GLU A 260 -0.20 40.73 -24.49
C GLU A 260 -0.47 41.20 -23.06
N ALA A 261 -0.04 40.41 -22.07
CA ALA A 261 0.00 40.85 -20.68
C ALA A 261 1.01 42.00 -20.53
N LYS A 262 0.48 43.22 -20.50
CA LYS A 262 1.15 44.41 -19.97
C LYS A 262 1.24 44.28 -18.44
N ASP A 263 2.41 43.89 -17.93
CA ASP A 263 2.81 44.31 -16.59
C ASP A 263 4.34 44.43 -16.46
N GLY A 264 4.77 45.51 -15.81
CA GLY A 264 6.13 46.06 -15.83
C GLY A 264 7.17 45.27 -15.04
N SER A 265 7.48 44.04 -15.46
CA SER A 265 8.73 43.37 -15.11
C SER A 265 9.83 43.77 -16.10
N ALA A 266 11.07 43.90 -15.64
CA ALA A 266 12.22 44.09 -16.52
C ALA A 266 12.16 43.04 -17.64
N GLN A 267 11.94 43.49 -18.88
CA GLN A 267 11.62 42.64 -20.02
C GLN A 267 12.61 41.49 -20.10
N GLU A 268 12.13 40.28 -19.78
CA GLU A 268 12.90 39.06 -19.94
C GLU A 268 13.58 39.09 -21.32
N PRO A 269 14.90 38.90 -21.40
CA PRO A 269 15.60 38.99 -22.67
C PRO A 269 14.95 38.06 -23.69
N ARG A 270 14.68 38.59 -24.89
CA ARG A 270 13.95 37.89 -25.95
C ARG A 270 14.47 36.46 -26.20
N TYR A 271 15.79 36.28 -26.17
CA TYR A 271 16.44 34.98 -26.37
C TYR A 271 16.08 33.96 -25.28
N ILE A 272 15.95 34.39 -24.01
CA ILE A 272 15.55 33.50 -22.91
C ILE A 272 14.09 33.08 -23.09
N ARG A 273 13.22 34.03 -23.41
CA ARG A 273 11.80 33.76 -23.65
C ARG A 273 11.59 32.78 -24.80
N GLU A 274 12.30 32.97 -25.92
CA GLU A 274 12.25 32.05 -27.07
C GLU A 274 12.77 30.65 -26.68
N SER A 275 13.91 30.54 -26.00
CA SER A 275 14.43 29.26 -25.52
C SER A 275 13.52 28.55 -24.51
N ARG A 276 12.85 29.30 -23.62
CA ARG A 276 11.86 28.76 -22.67
C ARG A 276 10.64 28.21 -23.41
N ASN A 277 10.14 28.92 -24.42
CA ASN A 277 9.01 28.46 -25.24
C ASN A 277 9.35 27.19 -26.06
N GLU A 278 10.55 27.12 -26.63
CA GLU A 278 11.03 25.91 -27.33
C GLU A 278 11.13 24.73 -26.37
N THR A 279 11.71 24.94 -25.18
CA THR A 279 11.83 23.92 -24.14
C THR A 279 10.45 23.46 -23.65
N PHE A 280 9.52 24.39 -23.43
CA PHE A 280 8.15 24.09 -23.06
C PHE A 280 7.49 23.18 -24.08
N ASN A 281 7.57 23.53 -25.36
CA ASN A 281 6.98 22.74 -26.44
C ASN A 281 7.61 21.35 -26.53
N ASP A 282 8.93 21.23 -26.38
CA ASP A 282 9.62 19.93 -26.34
C ASP A 282 9.17 19.08 -25.15
N PHE A 283 9.11 19.67 -23.95
CA PHE A 283 8.68 18.96 -22.74
C PHE A 283 7.21 18.54 -22.83
N ARG A 284 6.33 19.42 -23.30
CA ARG A 284 4.91 19.12 -23.50
C ARG A 284 4.73 18.03 -24.55
N GLN A 285 5.49 18.06 -25.64
CA GLN A 285 5.50 16.98 -26.61
C GLN A 285 5.94 15.67 -25.97
N TRP A 286 7.02 15.65 -25.20
CA TRP A 286 7.45 14.44 -24.49
C TRP A 286 6.37 13.90 -23.53
N LEU A 287 5.62 14.80 -22.89
CA LEU A 287 4.53 14.46 -21.97
C LEU A 287 3.34 13.80 -22.68
N ILE A 288 2.89 14.37 -23.81
CA ILE A 288 1.64 13.96 -24.49
C ILE A 288 1.84 12.98 -25.65
N SER A 289 3.01 13.00 -26.29
CA SER A 289 3.26 12.18 -27.48
C SER A 289 3.75 10.80 -27.07
N GLU A 290 3.40 9.80 -27.86
CA GLU A 290 4.15 8.54 -27.92
C GLU A 290 5.12 8.59 -29.10
N PRO A 291 6.42 8.84 -28.88
CA PRO A 291 7.39 8.25 -29.81
C PRO A 291 8.82 8.10 -29.27
N SER A 292 9.44 6.95 -29.54
CA SER A 292 10.89 6.68 -29.63
C SER A 292 11.81 6.93 -28.42
N SER A 293 11.51 7.86 -27.51
CA SER A 293 12.31 8.18 -26.33
C SER A 293 11.40 8.49 -25.14
N LYS A 294 11.47 7.64 -24.11
CA LYS A 294 10.65 7.73 -22.89
C LYS A 294 11.38 8.44 -21.74
N LEU A 295 12.61 8.88 -21.97
CA LEU A 295 13.51 9.46 -21.00
C LEU A 295 13.78 10.95 -21.26
N TYR A 296 13.56 11.79 -20.25
CA TYR A 296 13.84 13.23 -20.26
C TYR A 296 14.93 13.57 -19.24
N TRP A 297 16.03 14.18 -19.68
CA TRP A 297 17.17 14.49 -18.82
C TRP A 297 17.27 15.99 -18.49
N ILE A 298 17.12 16.33 -17.21
CA ILE A 298 17.30 17.68 -16.70
C ILE A 298 18.71 17.82 -16.10
N SER A 299 19.55 18.60 -16.76
CA SER A 299 20.93 18.84 -16.36
C SER A 299 21.12 20.28 -15.86
N GLY A 300 22.05 20.48 -14.92
CA GLY A 300 22.28 21.82 -14.39
C GLY A 300 23.39 21.92 -13.36
N LYS A 301 23.95 23.13 -13.22
CA LYS A 301 24.96 23.47 -12.21
C LYS A 301 24.42 23.26 -10.78
N PRO A 302 25.29 23.09 -9.78
CA PRO A 302 24.87 23.14 -8.37
C PRO A 302 24.10 24.44 -8.09
N GLY A 303 23.02 24.36 -7.31
CA GLY A 303 22.17 25.51 -7.00
C GLY A 303 21.23 25.98 -8.11
N ALA A 304 21.23 25.37 -9.30
CA ALA A 304 20.35 25.78 -10.41
C ALA A 304 18.85 25.47 -10.23
N GLY A 305 18.46 24.85 -9.10
CA GLY A 305 17.07 24.53 -8.79
C GLY A 305 16.54 23.17 -9.29
N LYS A 306 17.41 22.20 -9.63
CA LYS A 306 17.00 20.89 -10.18
C LYS A 306 16.00 20.13 -9.28
N SER A 307 16.36 19.88 -8.02
CA SER A 307 15.48 19.19 -7.07
C SER A 307 14.19 19.96 -6.80
N THR A 308 14.28 21.29 -6.76
CA THR A 308 13.10 22.17 -6.60
C THR A 308 12.15 22.02 -7.79
N LEU A 309 12.68 22.02 -9.02
CA LEU A 309 11.90 21.77 -10.22
C LEU A 309 11.27 20.37 -10.20
N MET A 310 12.01 19.33 -9.82
CA MET A 310 11.47 17.96 -9.73
C MET A 310 10.32 17.85 -8.75
N LYS A 311 10.41 18.54 -7.61
CA LYS A 311 9.32 18.59 -6.63
C LYS A 311 8.09 19.33 -7.19
N SER A 312 8.28 20.50 -7.80
CA SER A 312 7.20 21.23 -8.46
C SER A 312 6.54 20.41 -9.58
N LEU A 313 7.34 19.66 -10.35
CA LEU A 313 6.84 18.78 -11.39
C LEU A 313 5.99 17.64 -10.81
N PHE A 314 6.47 17.00 -9.74
CA PHE A 314 5.71 15.97 -9.05
C PHE A 314 4.36 16.48 -8.53
N GLU A 315 4.37 17.59 -7.79
CA GLU A 315 3.15 18.19 -7.20
C GLU A 315 2.12 18.49 -8.30
N GLN A 316 2.54 19.15 -9.38
CA GLN A 316 1.63 19.50 -10.47
C GLN A 316 1.12 18.28 -11.22
N MET A 317 1.98 17.31 -11.54
CA MET A 317 1.57 16.07 -12.22
C MET A 317 0.59 15.23 -11.39
N GLN A 318 0.65 15.35 -10.05
CA GLN A 318 -0.26 14.66 -9.14
C GLN A 318 -1.63 15.34 -9.07
N ASP A 319 -1.67 16.68 -9.07
CA ASP A 319 -2.89 17.47 -8.92
C ASP A 319 -3.89 17.33 -10.09
N ILE A 320 -3.42 17.07 -11.32
CA ILE A 320 -4.28 16.94 -12.51
C ILE A 320 -5.30 15.80 -12.38
N LYS A 321 -5.03 14.78 -11.54
CA LYS A 321 -6.00 13.71 -11.25
C LYS A 321 -7.34 14.21 -10.72
N GLN A 322 -7.41 15.45 -10.24
CA GLN A 322 -8.61 16.03 -9.63
C GLN A 322 -9.35 17.02 -10.55
N GLY A 323 -8.85 17.23 -11.78
CA GLY A 323 -9.51 18.06 -12.79
C GLY A 323 -10.76 17.38 -13.35
N SER A 324 -11.92 17.81 -12.89
CA SER A 324 -13.26 17.36 -13.29
C SER A 324 -13.59 17.77 -14.72
N ASP A 325 -13.17 16.98 -15.71
CA ASP A 325 -13.74 17.06 -17.06
C ASP A 325 -14.34 15.70 -17.42
N GLU A 326 -15.67 15.60 -17.29
CA GLU A 326 -16.47 14.36 -17.46
C GLU A 326 -16.37 13.76 -18.88
N ASN A 327 -15.74 14.47 -19.82
CA ASN A 327 -15.60 14.06 -21.22
C ASN A 327 -14.18 13.72 -21.66
N ALA A 328 -13.16 13.86 -20.81
CA ALA A 328 -11.80 13.51 -21.17
C ALA A 328 -11.55 12.03 -20.85
N THR A 329 -11.36 11.21 -21.89
CA THR A 329 -10.77 9.86 -21.78
C THR A 329 -9.29 9.97 -21.40
N GLU A 330 -8.96 10.65 -20.31
CA GLU A 330 -7.58 10.71 -19.83
C GLU A 330 -7.22 9.38 -19.20
N GLU A 331 -6.24 8.69 -19.79
CA GLU A 331 -5.58 7.54 -19.19
C GLU A 331 -5.14 7.91 -17.77
N SER A 332 -5.60 7.14 -16.78
CA SER A 332 -5.24 7.36 -15.39
C SER A 332 -3.71 7.45 -15.26
N ARG A 333 -3.20 8.59 -14.82
CA ARG A 333 -1.75 8.80 -14.67
C ARG A 333 -1.28 8.18 -13.36
N LEU A 334 0.00 7.81 -13.23
CA LEU A 334 0.60 7.40 -11.97
C LEU A 334 1.96 8.07 -11.86
N VAL A 335 2.19 8.90 -10.85
CA VAL A 335 3.44 9.64 -10.68
C VAL A 335 4.12 9.15 -9.42
N ILE A 336 5.35 8.67 -9.55
CA ILE A 336 6.18 8.18 -8.45
C ILE A 336 7.58 8.78 -8.55
N HIS A 337 8.31 8.82 -7.44
CA HIS A 337 9.61 9.48 -7.42
C HIS A 337 10.66 8.82 -6.53
N HIS A 338 11.93 9.10 -6.78
CA HIS A 338 13.02 8.86 -5.84
C HIS A 338 14.04 9.98 -5.93
N PHE A 339 14.51 10.47 -4.78
CA PHE A 339 15.47 11.57 -4.71
C PHE A 339 16.73 11.06 -4.02
N PHE A 340 17.79 10.87 -4.80
CA PHE A 340 19.08 10.47 -4.24
C PHE A 340 19.61 11.58 -3.32
N TRP A 341 20.17 11.19 -2.18
CA TRP A 341 20.71 12.13 -1.22
C TRP A 341 21.93 11.60 -0.46
N LEU A 342 23.03 12.33 -0.55
CA LEU A 342 24.27 12.02 0.17
C LEU A 342 24.18 12.33 1.68
N GLY A 343 23.33 13.28 2.08
CA GLY A 343 23.21 13.72 3.47
C GLY A 343 24.52 14.23 4.09
N ALA A 344 24.50 14.46 5.41
CA ALA A 344 25.66 14.91 6.18
C ALA A 344 26.33 13.80 7.01
N SER A 345 25.66 12.68 7.24
CA SER A 345 26.04 11.74 8.30
C SER A 345 26.45 10.33 7.84
N ASN A 346 25.96 9.81 6.70
CA ASN A 346 26.32 8.46 6.24
C ASN A 346 26.54 8.40 4.72
N ARG A 347 27.79 8.13 4.30
CA ARG A 347 28.14 7.90 2.88
C ARG A 347 27.61 6.58 2.30
N ARG A 348 26.91 5.76 3.08
CA ARG A 348 26.19 4.58 2.59
C ARG A 348 24.85 4.54 3.30
N SER A 349 23.82 4.93 2.58
CA SER A 349 22.44 4.95 3.05
C SER A 349 21.57 4.46 1.89
N ARG A 350 20.45 3.80 2.21
CA ARG A 350 19.41 3.49 1.23
C ARG A 350 18.93 4.74 0.47
N GLN A 351 19.14 5.94 1.03
CA GLN A 351 18.85 7.21 0.34
C GLN A 351 19.76 7.52 -0.86
N ASN A 352 20.88 6.82 -1.02
CA ASN A 352 21.82 7.05 -2.12
C ASN A 352 22.21 5.80 -2.91
N ASP A 353 21.54 4.66 -2.74
CA ASP A 353 21.82 3.44 -3.50
C ASP A 353 20.62 3.00 -4.35
N MET A 354 20.85 2.03 -5.24
CA MET A 354 19.78 1.48 -6.08
C MET A 354 18.73 0.70 -5.29
N GLU A 355 19.08 0.08 -4.17
CA GLU A 355 18.13 -0.69 -3.37
C GLU A 355 17.07 0.24 -2.77
N GLY A 356 17.48 1.36 -2.16
CA GLY A 356 16.51 2.32 -1.67
C GLY A 356 15.74 3.04 -2.77
N MET A 357 16.30 3.17 -3.99
CA MET A 357 15.52 3.59 -5.16
C MET A 357 14.38 2.60 -5.43
N TYR A 358 14.66 1.30 -5.61
CA TYR A 358 13.62 0.31 -5.88
C TYR A 358 12.64 0.15 -4.71
N MET A 359 13.10 0.18 -3.45
CA MET A 359 12.22 0.16 -2.27
C MET A 359 11.25 1.34 -2.29
N SER A 360 11.76 2.54 -2.56
CA SER A 360 10.96 3.77 -2.64
C SER A 360 9.92 3.72 -3.74
N LEU A 361 10.29 3.22 -4.93
CA LEU A 361 9.37 3.09 -6.05
C LEU A 361 8.29 2.03 -5.77
N LEU A 362 8.68 0.82 -5.36
CA LEU A 362 7.74 -0.26 -5.06
C LEU A 362 6.77 0.13 -3.93
N ARG A 363 7.27 0.83 -2.90
CA ARG A 363 6.42 1.35 -1.83
C ARG A 363 5.32 2.27 -2.34
N GLN A 364 5.65 3.20 -3.24
CA GLN A 364 4.68 4.12 -3.83
C GLN A 364 3.68 3.40 -4.74
N LEU A 365 4.13 2.40 -5.50
CA LEU A 365 3.23 1.56 -6.33
C LEU A 365 2.19 0.82 -5.46
N LEU A 366 2.62 0.25 -4.33
CA LEU A 366 1.72 -0.41 -3.37
C LEU A 366 0.82 0.59 -2.60
N ASP A 367 1.25 1.83 -2.41
CA ASP A 367 0.42 2.87 -1.79
C ASP A 367 -0.65 3.39 -2.75
N TYR A 368 -0.38 3.39 -4.05
CA TYR A 368 -1.36 3.71 -5.08
C TYR A 368 -2.51 2.69 -5.15
N GLU A 369 -2.19 1.42 -4.90
CA GLU A 369 -3.12 0.29 -4.89
C GLU A 369 -4.34 0.47 -3.96
N VAL A 370 -4.14 1.12 -2.80
CA VAL A 370 -5.18 1.26 -1.77
C VAL A 370 -6.30 2.21 -2.22
N GLN A 371 -6.07 3.04 -3.23
CA GLN A 371 -7.03 4.05 -3.68
C GLN A 371 -7.97 3.56 -4.79
N ASP A 372 -7.53 2.64 -5.65
CA ASP A 372 -8.23 2.28 -6.91
C ASP A 372 -8.77 0.83 -6.97
N GLY A 373 -8.68 0.05 -5.88
CA GLY A 373 -9.22 -1.33 -5.83
C GLY A 373 -8.54 -2.33 -6.77
N VAL A 374 -7.37 -1.98 -7.34
CA VAL A 374 -6.53 -2.87 -8.12
C VAL A 374 -5.81 -3.83 -7.18
N SER A 375 -5.85 -5.13 -7.44
CA SER A 375 -5.24 -6.13 -6.54
C SER A 375 -3.74 -6.37 -6.85
N LEU A 376 -2.93 -5.30 -6.88
CA LEU A 376 -1.49 -5.42 -7.17
C LEU A 376 -0.77 -6.30 -6.15
N ALA A 377 -0.96 -6.06 -4.86
CA ALA A 377 -0.47 -6.84 -3.75
C ALA A 377 -0.90 -8.29 -3.90
N THR A 378 -2.17 -8.56 -4.21
CA THR A 378 -2.63 -9.93 -4.43
C THR A 378 -1.90 -10.59 -5.58
N MET A 379 -1.75 -9.90 -6.72
CA MET A 379 -1.01 -10.45 -7.87
C MET A 379 0.46 -10.71 -7.54
N LEU A 380 1.12 -9.81 -6.80
CA LEU A 380 2.50 -9.97 -6.37
C LEU A 380 2.65 -11.13 -5.37
N LEU A 381 1.79 -11.20 -4.36
CA LEU A 381 1.81 -12.25 -3.33
C LEU A 381 1.43 -13.63 -3.89
N GLN A 382 0.60 -13.69 -4.93
CA GLN A 382 0.31 -14.92 -5.68
C GLN A 382 1.51 -15.35 -6.54
N SER A 383 2.13 -14.41 -7.24
CA SER A 383 3.27 -14.69 -8.13
C SER A 383 4.56 -15.00 -7.35
N ALA A 384 4.71 -14.41 -6.17
CA ALA A 384 5.89 -14.53 -5.31
C ALA A 384 5.46 -14.72 -3.83
N PRO A 385 5.06 -15.95 -3.42
CA PRO A 385 4.54 -16.21 -2.08
C PRO A 385 5.51 -15.92 -0.93
N HIS A 386 6.82 -15.93 -1.20
CA HIS A 386 7.86 -15.61 -0.22
C HIS A 386 7.77 -14.15 0.28
N LEU A 387 7.15 -13.25 -0.50
CA LEU A 387 6.93 -11.85 -0.12
C LEU A 387 6.07 -11.70 1.14
N ARG A 388 5.25 -12.70 1.50
CA ARG A 388 4.44 -12.72 2.74
C ARG A 388 5.26 -12.69 4.02
N GLN A 389 6.53 -13.10 3.92
CA GLN A 389 7.46 -13.20 5.04
C GLN A 389 8.37 -11.97 5.16
N MET A 390 8.31 -11.03 4.21
CA MET A 390 9.11 -9.81 4.23
C MET A 390 8.56 -8.86 5.29
N ASP A 391 9.34 -8.57 6.32
CA ASP A 391 8.95 -7.64 7.39
C ASP A 391 9.98 -6.53 7.66
N SER A 392 11.17 -6.65 7.07
CA SER A 392 12.30 -5.73 7.25
C SER A 392 12.96 -5.35 5.91
N ASP A 393 13.60 -4.19 5.86
CA ASP A 393 14.38 -3.78 4.69
C ASP A 393 15.62 -4.66 4.48
N ALA A 394 16.03 -5.41 5.50
CA ALA A 394 17.13 -6.36 5.44
C ALA A 394 16.77 -7.68 4.74
N ASP A 395 15.48 -8.00 4.57
CA ASP A 395 15.04 -9.27 3.98
C ASP A 395 15.16 -9.28 2.45
N TRP A 396 15.25 -8.08 1.85
CA TRP A 396 15.30 -7.90 0.41
C TRP A 396 16.70 -8.17 -0.15
N SER A 397 16.78 -9.10 -1.10
CA SER A 397 17.88 -9.14 -2.05
C SER A 397 17.71 -8.07 -3.13
N PHE A 398 18.80 -7.63 -3.75
CA PHE A 398 18.74 -6.70 -4.87
C PHE A 398 17.93 -7.28 -6.04
N GLU A 399 18.10 -8.57 -6.37
CA GLU A 399 17.37 -9.22 -7.45
C GLU A 399 15.88 -9.31 -7.18
N ASP A 400 15.46 -9.71 -5.97
CA ASP A 400 14.04 -9.83 -5.63
C ASP A 400 13.35 -8.46 -5.61
N LEU A 401 14.02 -7.45 -5.06
CA LEU A 401 13.48 -6.10 -4.99
C LEU A 401 13.33 -5.48 -6.38
N LYS A 402 14.38 -5.58 -7.21
CA LYS A 402 14.34 -5.13 -8.60
C LYS A 402 13.25 -5.90 -9.36
N GLY A 403 13.23 -7.23 -9.29
CA GLY A 403 12.28 -8.09 -9.98
C GLY A 403 10.82 -7.77 -9.60
N THR A 404 10.55 -7.62 -8.30
CA THR A 404 9.23 -7.27 -7.78
C THR A 404 8.79 -5.88 -8.24
N THR A 405 9.70 -4.90 -8.24
CA THR A 405 9.40 -3.55 -8.74
C THR A 405 9.07 -3.55 -10.24
N LEU A 406 9.86 -4.26 -11.05
CA LEU A 406 9.61 -4.37 -12.49
C LEU A 406 8.29 -5.10 -12.77
N MET A 407 7.96 -6.16 -12.02
CA MET A 407 6.67 -6.85 -12.12
C MET A 407 5.51 -5.90 -11.78
N ALA A 408 5.63 -5.10 -10.72
CA ALA A 408 4.62 -4.12 -10.34
C ALA A 408 4.41 -3.06 -11.41
N LEU A 409 5.48 -2.50 -11.98
CA LEU A 409 5.43 -1.53 -13.06
C LEU A 409 4.78 -2.10 -14.33
N ASN A 410 5.13 -3.33 -14.73
CA ASN A 410 4.49 -3.98 -15.88
C ASN A 410 2.99 -4.23 -15.64
N THR A 411 2.62 -4.63 -14.42
CA THR A 411 1.22 -4.89 -14.06
C THR A 411 0.38 -3.61 -14.13
N LEU A 412 0.90 -2.51 -13.58
CA LEU A 412 0.22 -1.22 -13.58
C LEU A 412 0.29 -0.50 -14.93
N GLY A 413 1.35 -0.70 -15.71
CA GLY A 413 1.52 -0.08 -17.04
C GLY A 413 0.43 -0.46 -18.03
N ASN A 414 -0.28 -1.58 -17.82
CA ASN A 414 -1.45 -1.96 -18.62
C ASN A 414 -2.69 -1.08 -18.38
N ARG A 415 -2.68 -0.28 -17.31
CA ARG A 415 -3.83 0.50 -16.85
C ARG A 415 -3.52 1.98 -16.70
N TYR A 416 -2.27 2.30 -16.38
CA TYR A 416 -1.83 3.64 -16.04
C TYR A 416 -0.69 4.10 -16.93
N SER A 417 -0.67 5.40 -17.23
CA SER A 417 0.52 6.08 -17.75
C SER A 417 1.43 6.44 -16.57
N ILE A 418 2.55 5.74 -16.42
CA ILE A 418 3.44 5.84 -15.25
C ILE A 418 4.58 6.83 -15.53
N TYR A 419 4.76 7.81 -14.65
CA TYR A 419 5.83 8.79 -14.66
C TYR A 419 6.74 8.57 -13.46
N ILE A 420 8.02 8.28 -13.72
CA ILE A 420 9.04 8.03 -12.70
C ILE A 420 10.02 9.21 -12.68
N LEU A 421 10.07 9.90 -11.54
CA LEU A 421 10.89 11.07 -11.31
C LEU A 421 12.12 10.69 -10.47
N LEU A 422 13.31 10.63 -11.09
CA LEU A 422 14.57 10.29 -10.40
C LEU A 422 15.47 11.53 -10.28
N ASP A 423 15.54 12.11 -9.09
CA ASP A 423 16.34 13.31 -8.84
C ASP A 423 17.76 12.98 -8.37
N ALA A 424 18.72 13.77 -8.86
CA ALA A 424 20.12 13.79 -8.44
C ALA A 424 20.87 12.46 -8.63
N LEU A 425 20.85 11.89 -9.84
CA LEU A 425 21.61 10.66 -10.14
C LEU A 425 23.11 10.77 -9.79
N ASP A 426 23.69 11.97 -9.82
CA ASP A 426 25.07 12.22 -9.41
C ASP A 426 25.33 12.00 -7.91
N GLU A 427 24.27 11.96 -7.08
CA GLU A 427 24.34 11.63 -5.66
C GLU A 427 24.26 10.12 -5.38
N HIS A 428 24.06 9.28 -6.41
CA HIS A 428 24.09 7.83 -6.26
C HIS A 428 25.49 7.32 -5.86
N LEU A 429 25.51 6.42 -4.90
CA LEU A 429 26.65 5.68 -4.43
C LEU A 429 26.42 4.16 -4.53
N PRO A 430 27.50 3.39 -4.77
CA PRO A 430 28.87 3.86 -4.99
C PRO A 430 29.07 4.41 -6.42
N ILE A 431 29.89 5.47 -6.57
CA ILE A 431 30.17 6.13 -7.86
C ILE A 431 30.59 5.15 -8.98
N PRO A 432 31.45 4.13 -8.72
CA PRO A 432 31.81 3.15 -9.74
C PRO A 432 30.64 2.32 -10.31
N GLN A 433 29.44 2.39 -9.72
CA GLN A 433 28.24 1.70 -10.19
C GLN A 433 27.28 2.62 -10.96
N HIS A 434 27.70 3.83 -11.36
CA HIS A 434 26.87 4.70 -12.22
C HIS A 434 26.48 4.05 -13.55
N ASP A 435 27.32 3.19 -14.14
CA ASP A 435 26.96 2.41 -15.33
C ASP A 435 25.81 1.43 -15.05
N GLN A 436 25.78 0.83 -13.85
CA GLN A 436 24.71 -0.09 -13.42
C GLN A 436 23.42 0.68 -13.14
N LEU A 437 23.52 1.88 -12.54
CA LEU A 437 22.37 2.78 -12.38
C LEU A 437 21.77 3.16 -13.74
N LEU A 438 22.60 3.51 -14.71
CA LEU A 438 22.15 3.86 -16.06
C LEU A 438 21.55 2.65 -16.79
N ALA A 439 22.10 1.45 -16.59
CA ALA A 439 21.50 0.21 -17.08
C ALA A 439 20.13 -0.05 -16.45
N ALA A 440 19.97 0.18 -15.14
CA ALA A 440 18.69 0.10 -14.44
C ALA A 440 17.66 1.10 -14.98
N ILE A 441 18.06 2.35 -15.24
CA ILE A 441 17.20 3.35 -15.87
C ILE A 441 16.77 2.90 -17.27
N GLY A 442 17.69 2.34 -18.06
CA GLY A 442 17.38 1.78 -19.38
C GLY A 442 16.47 0.54 -19.32
N GLU A 443 16.44 -0.20 -18.22
CA GLU A 443 15.46 -1.27 -18.00
C GLU A 443 14.07 -0.71 -17.67
N LEU A 444 13.99 0.33 -16.82
CA LEU A 444 12.73 1.03 -16.55
C LEU A 444 12.14 1.65 -17.82
N GLU A 445 12.99 2.21 -18.70
CA GLU A 445 12.56 2.83 -19.97
C GLU A 445 11.89 1.82 -20.92
N LYS A 446 12.28 0.54 -20.86
CA LYS A 446 11.70 -0.50 -21.72
C LYS A 446 10.27 -0.86 -21.35
N ILE A 447 9.83 -0.57 -20.14
CA ILE A 447 8.48 -0.90 -19.67
C ILE A 447 7.44 -0.08 -20.46
N THR A 448 6.38 -0.75 -20.90
CA THR A 448 5.26 -0.11 -21.61
C THR A 448 4.62 0.95 -20.72
N ASN A 449 4.26 2.09 -21.29
CA ASN A 449 3.59 3.19 -20.58
C ASN A 449 4.37 3.79 -19.39
N VAL A 450 5.68 3.51 -19.28
CA VAL A 450 6.58 4.19 -18.34
C VAL A 450 7.33 5.32 -19.04
N ARG A 451 7.34 6.50 -18.44
CA ARG A 451 8.13 7.67 -18.80
C ARG A 451 9.02 8.08 -17.62
N LEU A 452 10.25 8.51 -17.90
CA LEU A 452 11.25 8.84 -16.90
C LEU A 452 11.67 10.30 -17.03
N VAL A 453 11.68 11.02 -15.93
CA VAL A 453 12.37 12.31 -15.80
C VAL A 453 13.53 12.11 -14.84
N VAL A 454 14.75 12.31 -15.33
CA VAL A 454 15.96 12.13 -14.52
C VAL A 454 16.72 13.44 -14.41
N THR A 455 17.32 13.70 -13.25
CA THR A 455 18.19 14.87 -13.08
C THR A 455 19.60 14.49 -12.67
N SER A 456 20.58 15.23 -13.18
CA SER A 456 21.96 15.08 -12.73
C SER A 456 22.83 16.30 -13.05
N ARG A 457 24.06 16.30 -12.55
CA ARG A 457 25.16 17.10 -13.12
C ARG A 457 25.58 16.54 -14.48
N ARG A 458 26.17 17.39 -15.33
CA ARG A 458 26.78 16.98 -16.61
C ARG A 458 28.18 16.38 -16.38
N GLU A 459 28.27 15.38 -15.51
CA GLU A 459 29.50 14.60 -15.40
C GLU A 459 29.64 13.70 -16.61
N ARG A 460 30.88 13.32 -16.95
CA ARG A 460 31.21 12.65 -18.20
C ARG A 460 30.37 11.39 -18.44
N ILE A 461 30.13 10.59 -17.39
CA ILE A 461 29.37 9.34 -17.49
C ILE A 461 27.90 9.59 -17.89
N PHE A 462 27.24 10.57 -17.27
CA PHE A 462 25.85 10.93 -17.61
C PHE A 462 25.78 11.54 -19.00
N GLU A 463 26.73 12.39 -19.37
CA GLU A 463 26.75 13.00 -20.70
C GLU A 463 26.99 11.97 -21.81
N GLN A 464 27.83 10.96 -21.57
CA GLN A 464 28.07 9.87 -22.53
C GLN A 464 26.82 9.03 -22.80
N HIS A 465 25.96 8.81 -21.78
CA HIS A 465 24.81 7.92 -21.89
C HIS A 465 23.49 8.65 -22.19
N LEU A 466 23.30 9.88 -21.69
CA LEU A 466 22.03 10.61 -21.74
C LEU A 466 22.01 11.72 -22.80
N ALA A 467 23.11 11.99 -23.50
CA ALA A 467 23.17 13.08 -24.49
C ALA A 467 22.22 12.91 -25.68
N TYR A 468 21.82 11.67 -26.00
CA TYR A 468 20.88 11.35 -27.07
C TYR A 468 19.40 11.42 -26.64
N SER A 469 19.14 11.51 -25.34
CA SER A 469 17.79 11.70 -24.79
C SER A 469 17.34 13.14 -24.99
N ARG A 470 16.02 13.38 -24.92
CA ARG A 470 15.49 14.74 -24.77
C ARG A 470 16.07 15.36 -23.50
N GLN A 471 16.50 16.61 -23.57
CA GLN A 471 17.24 17.21 -22.46
C GLN A 471 16.97 18.70 -22.26
N LEU A 472 17.03 19.10 -21.00
CA LEU A 472 16.90 20.47 -20.54
C LEU A 472 18.15 20.89 -19.77
N ARG A 473 18.74 22.04 -20.11
CA ARG A 473 19.84 22.64 -19.34
C ARG A 473 19.30 23.72 -18.41
N LEU A 474 18.89 23.34 -17.21
CA LEU A 474 18.11 24.21 -16.31
C LEU A 474 18.77 25.57 -16.05
N HIS A 475 20.06 25.58 -15.77
CA HIS A 475 20.83 26.80 -15.46
C HIS A 475 20.91 27.82 -16.59
N THR A 476 20.58 27.47 -17.84
CA THR A 476 20.53 28.44 -18.95
C THR A 476 19.18 29.15 -19.04
N LEU A 477 18.17 28.65 -18.32
CA LEU A 477 16.79 29.14 -18.37
C LEU A 477 16.29 29.70 -17.04
N THR A 478 16.95 29.41 -15.92
CA THR A 478 16.48 29.84 -14.58
C THR A 478 17.03 31.17 -14.11
N ALA A 479 17.85 31.87 -14.89
CA ALA A 479 18.39 33.17 -14.48
C ALA A 479 17.30 34.20 -14.12
N PRO A 480 16.20 34.36 -14.91
CA PRO A 480 15.09 35.23 -14.49
C PRO A 480 14.41 34.76 -13.20
N ASP A 481 14.20 33.45 -13.05
CA ASP A 481 13.54 32.88 -11.86
C ASP A 481 14.37 33.13 -10.59
N ILE A 482 15.69 32.95 -10.68
CA ILE A 482 16.63 33.21 -9.58
C ILE A 482 16.65 34.70 -9.23
N HIS A 483 16.65 35.58 -10.24
CA HIS A 483 16.56 37.03 -10.04
C HIS A 483 15.26 37.40 -9.30
N HIS A 484 14.11 36.90 -9.75
CA HIS A 484 12.84 37.15 -9.08
C HIS A 484 12.80 36.63 -7.65
N PHE A 485 13.29 35.40 -7.42
CA PHE A 485 13.37 34.83 -6.09
C PHE A 485 14.27 35.66 -5.16
N ALA A 486 15.44 36.09 -5.65
CA ALA A 486 16.37 36.92 -4.88
C ALA A 486 15.75 38.29 -4.54
N LEU A 487 15.11 38.92 -5.51
CA LEU A 487 14.42 40.21 -5.35
C LEU A 487 13.29 40.10 -4.31
N ASP A 488 12.39 39.13 -4.45
CA ASP A 488 11.25 38.95 -3.56
C ASP A 488 11.72 38.56 -2.14
N SER A 489 12.74 37.69 -2.02
CA SER A 489 13.35 37.32 -0.71
C SER A 489 13.99 38.51 0.01
N LEU A 490 14.74 39.35 -0.72
CA LEU A 490 15.38 40.54 -0.15
C LEU A 490 14.34 41.59 0.26
N ARG A 491 13.30 41.80 -0.55
CA ARG A 491 12.18 42.69 -0.22
C ARG A 491 11.46 42.25 1.04
N GLU A 492 11.17 40.96 1.17
CA GLU A 492 10.52 40.42 2.35
C GLU A 492 11.39 40.60 3.61
N HIS A 493 12.71 40.39 3.49
CA HIS A 493 13.64 40.60 4.59
C HIS A 493 13.74 42.07 5.01
N VAL A 494 13.83 42.99 4.03
CA VAL A 494 13.79 44.44 4.27
C VAL A 494 12.47 44.81 4.95
N HIS A 495 11.34 44.34 4.42
CA HIS A 495 10.04 44.64 5.01
C HIS A 495 9.94 44.16 6.47
N ARG A 496 10.39 42.93 6.77
CA ARG A 496 10.42 42.40 8.15
C ARG A 496 11.37 43.16 9.07
N ALA A 497 12.58 43.49 8.60
CA ALA A 497 13.57 44.20 9.41
C ALA A 497 13.14 45.64 9.75
N PHE A 498 12.32 46.26 8.90
CA PHE A 498 11.90 47.65 9.04
C PHE A 498 10.40 47.82 9.33
N GLN A 499 9.70 46.76 9.76
CA GLN A 499 8.30 46.82 10.20
C GLN A 499 8.06 47.78 11.38
N GLU A 500 9.11 48.10 12.17
CA GLU A 500 9.04 49.06 13.28
C GLU A 500 9.33 50.52 12.83
N SER A 501 9.81 50.72 11.60
CA SER A 501 10.12 52.04 11.03
C SER A 501 8.92 52.56 10.24
N GLN A 502 8.23 53.59 10.73
CA GLN A 502 7.11 54.25 10.04
C GLN A 502 7.52 55.09 8.80
N ASP A 503 8.78 55.04 8.38
CA ASP A 503 9.28 55.83 7.25
C ASP A 503 9.21 55.04 5.93
N ASP A 504 8.08 55.20 5.22
CA ASP A 504 7.84 54.63 3.89
C ASP A 504 8.90 55.04 2.84
N SER A 505 9.57 56.18 3.03
CA SER A 505 10.62 56.64 2.11
C SER A 505 11.88 55.76 2.20
N ALA A 506 12.23 55.30 3.40
CA ALA A 506 13.38 54.43 3.61
C ALA A 506 13.14 53.03 3.01
N ILE A 507 11.95 52.48 3.19
CA ILE A 507 11.55 51.19 2.61
C ILE A 507 11.57 51.28 1.07
N LYS A 508 11.08 52.36 0.49
CA LYS A 508 11.09 52.57 -0.97
C LYS A 508 12.51 52.69 -1.54
N PHE A 509 13.40 53.41 -0.86
CA PHE A 509 14.81 53.53 -1.26
C PHE A 509 15.54 52.18 -1.20
N LEU A 510 15.31 51.40 -0.14
CA LEU A 510 15.89 50.06 -0.01
C LEU A 510 15.36 49.12 -1.09
N ASN A 511 14.05 49.16 -1.40
CA ASN A 511 13.48 48.36 -2.48
C ASN A 511 14.06 48.71 -3.85
N GLN A 512 14.32 49.99 -4.14
CA GLN A 512 15.01 50.42 -5.37
C GLN A 512 16.49 49.98 -5.39
N THR A 513 17.14 49.97 -4.23
CA THR A 513 18.52 49.49 -4.10
C THR A 513 18.59 47.99 -4.34
N VAL A 514 17.61 47.22 -3.83
CA VAL A 514 17.49 45.78 -4.08
C VAL A 514 17.32 45.49 -5.57
N GLU A 515 16.51 46.26 -6.30
CA GLU A 515 16.39 46.15 -7.77
C GLU A 515 17.68 46.50 -8.53
N THR A 516 18.60 47.24 -7.91
CA THR A 516 19.88 47.63 -8.55
C THR A 516 21.00 46.59 -8.30
N ILE A 517 20.90 45.82 -7.20
CA ILE A 517 21.92 44.87 -6.78
C ILE A 517 21.76 43.50 -7.45
N VAL A 518 20.50 43.05 -7.60
CA VAL A 518 20.13 41.79 -8.26
C VAL A 518 20.11 41.99 -9.77
#